data_AF-A0A8S3K7D7-F1
#
_entry.id   AF-A0A8S3K7D7-F1
#
_cell.length_a   1.000
_cell.length_b   1.000
_cell.length_c   1.000
_cell.angle_alpha   90.00
_cell.angle_beta   90.00
_cell.angle_gamma   90.00
#
_symmetry.space_group_name_H-M   'P 1'
#
loop_
_entity.id
_entity.type
_entity.pdbx_description
1 polymer ?
#
loop_
_entity_poly.entity_id
_entity_poly.type
_entity_poly.pdbx_seq_one_letter_code
_entity_poly.pdbx_strand_id
1 'polypeptide(L)'
;YVDSNLPEKAIALFNKIENPDDVNITVLFNACAQLKTKEALDLVKKTSKQIPKSFYSNPRLLTSLLDALMKCGDVAHAESLFYSSKQKVLPMYGAMMKGLNHVFLL
;
A
#
# COMPACT_ATOMS: atom_id res chain seq x y z
N TYR A 1 27.37 -5.41 -8.80
CA TYR A 1 26.70 -4.10 -8.76
C TYR A 1 25.28 -4.28 -9.27
N VAL A 2 24.32 -4.44 -8.36
CA VAL A 2 22.89 -4.51 -8.69
C VAL A 2 22.30 -3.16 -8.35
N ASP A 3 21.68 -2.48 -9.31
CA ASP A 3 20.88 -1.28 -9.08
C ASP A 3 19.77 -1.59 -8.07
N SER A 4 19.94 -1.21 -6.80
CA SER A 4 18.98 -1.51 -5.73
C SER A 4 17.73 -0.60 -5.72
N ASN A 5 17.49 0.21 -6.76
CA ASN A 5 16.34 1.11 -6.90
C ASN A 5 15.10 0.42 -7.51
N LEU A 6 14.85 -0.84 -7.13
CA LEU A 6 13.69 -1.60 -7.59
C LEU A 6 12.33 -0.91 -7.31
N PRO A 7 12.09 -0.31 -6.12
CA PRO A 7 10.80 0.36 -5.88
C PRO A 7 10.60 1.62 -6.75
N GLU A 8 11.64 2.40 -7.00
CA GLU A 8 11.57 3.58 -7.88
C GLU A 8 11.35 3.18 -9.34
N LYS A 9 12.00 2.11 -9.79
CA LYS A 9 11.76 1.53 -11.13
C LYS A 9 10.32 1.04 -11.27
N ALA A 10 9.76 0.39 -10.25
CA ALA A 10 8.37 -0.06 -10.24
C ALA A 10 7.39 1.12 -10.36
N ILE A 11 7.61 2.22 -9.62
CA ILE A 11 6.79 3.43 -9.73
C ILE A 11 6.91 4.06 -11.12
N ALA A 12 8.13 4.15 -11.66
CA ALA A 12 8.36 4.71 -12.99
C ALA A 12 7.67 3.90 -14.10
N LEU A 13 7.63 2.57 -13.97
CA LEU A 13 6.89 1.70 -14.88
C LEU A 13 5.38 1.85 -14.71
N PHE A 14 4.89 1.91 -13.46
CA PHE A 14 3.46 2.11 -13.19
C PHE A 14 2.91 3.38 -13.84
N ASN A 15 3.66 4.49 -13.79
CA ASN A 15 3.26 5.77 -14.39
C ASN A 15 3.09 5.72 -15.92
N LYS A 16 3.56 4.67 -16.59
CA LYS A 16 3.39 4.46 -18.04
C LYS A 16 2.14 3.63 -18.37
N ILE A 17 1.42 3.12 -17.38
CA ILE A 17 0.25 2.28 -17.57
C ILE A 17 -1.00 3.17 -17.58
N GLU A 18 -1.72 3.19 -18.70
CA GLU A 18 -2.91 4.03 -18.88
C GLU A 18 -4.12 3.50 -18.09
N ASN A 19 -4.26 2.17 -17.98
CA ASN A 19 -5.36 1.51 -17.27
C ASN A 19 -4.82 0.39 -16.37
N PRO A 20 -4.27 0.73 -15.19
CA PRO A 20 -3.68 -0.26 -14.30
C PRO A 20 -4.76 -1.17 -13.69
N ASP A 21 -4.51 -2.47 -13.76
CA ASP A 21 -5.31 -3.48 -13.04
C ASP A 21 -4.91 -3.59 -11.55
N ASP A 22 -5.58 -4.49 -10.83
CA ASP A 22 -5.38 -4.70 -9.40
C ASP A 22 -3.97 -5.25 -9.09
N VAL A 23 -3.38 -6.02 -10.00
CA VAL A 23 -2.00 -6.51 -9.86
C VAL A 23 -1.00 -5.37 -9.96
N ASN A 24 -1.14 -4.50 -10.97
CA ASN A 24 -0.27 -3.34 -11.16
C ASN A 24 -0.33 -2.39 -9.95
N ILE A 25 -1.53 -2.13 -9.44
CA ILE A 25 -1.73 -1.30 -8.24
C ILE A 25 -1.14 -1.96 -6.99
N THR A 26 -1.28 -3.27 -6.84
CA THR A 26 -0.66 -4.02 -5.73
C THR A 26 0.87 -3.87 -5.74
N VAL A 27 1.49 -3.99 -6.92
CA VAL A 27 2.94 -3.79 -7.08
C VAL A 27 3.35 -2.37 -6.71
N LEU A 28 2.58 -1.37 -7.15
CA LEU A 28 2.81 0.03 -6.77
C LEU A 28 2.79 0.21 -5.24
N PHE A 29 1.75 -0.27 -4.57
CA PHE A 29 1.65 -0.13 -3.11
C PHE A 29 2.80 -0.82 -2.38
N ASN A 30 3.21 -2.01 -2.82
CA ASN A 30 4.37 -2.69 -2.25
C ASN A 30 5.68 -1.93 -2.47
N ALA A 31 5.84 -1.23 -3.60
CA ALA A 31 6.99 -0.37 -3.85
C ALA A 31 6.98 0.84 -2.92
N CYS A 32 5.83 1.53 -2.77
CA CYS A 32 5.66 2.63 -1.84
C CYS A 32 5.96 2.23 -0.39
N ALA A 33 5.48 1.05 0.03
CA ALA A 33 5.72 0.47 1.34
C ALA A 33 7.22 0.23 1.63
N GLN A 34 8.03 0.00 0.60
CA GLN A 34 9.49 -0.15 0.72
C GLN A 34 10.21 1.19 0.83
N LEU A 35 9.74 2.21 0.11
CA LEU A 35 10.33 3.56 0.13
C LEU A 35 10.11 4.28 1.47
N LYS A 36 8.91 4.14 2.05
CA LYS A 36 8.55 4.77 3.34
C LYS A 36 8.74 6.29 3.37
N THR A 37 8.56 6.95 2.22
CA THR A 37 8.68 8.42 2.12
C THR A 37 7.30 9.09 2.06
N LYS A 38 7.28 10.42 2.21
CA LYS A 38 6.06 11.22 2.10
C LYS A 38 5.50 11.19 0.67
N GLU A 39 6.37 11.23 -0.33
CA GLU A 39 5.99 11.15 -1.75
C GLU A 39 5.31 9.81 -2.06
N ALA A 40 5.83 8.72 -1.48
CA ALA A 40 5.23 7.40 -1.59
C ALA A 40 3.82 7.37 -0.95
N LEU A 41 3.64 8.00 0.22
CA LEU A 41 2.33 8.13 0.87
C LEU A 41 1.33 8.92 0.01
N ASP A 42 1.75 10.05 -0.55
CA ASP A 42 0.90 10.89 -1.39
C ASP A 42 0.45 10.12 -2.64
N LEU A 43 1.34 9.31 -3.22
CA LEU A 43 1.03 8.44 -4.35
C LEU A 43 0.05 7.32 -3.96
N VAL A 44 0.22 6.68 -2.80
CA VAL A 44 -0.70 5.67 -2.26
C VAL A 44 -2.10 6.27 -2.11
N LYS A 45 -2.22 7.44 -1.49
CA LYS A 45 -3.49 8.15 -1.27
C LYS A 45 -4.16 8.59 -2.56
N LYS A 46 -3.37 9.11 -3.51
CA LYS A 46 -3.88 9.51 -4.82
C LYS A 46 -4.46 8.30 -5.56
N THR A 47 -3.69 7.22 -5.61
CA THR A 47 -4.07 6.01 -6.33
C THR A 47 -5.29 5.35 -5.69
N SER A 48 -5.35 5.22 -4.36
CA SER A 48 -6.49 4.60 -3.66
C SER A 48 -7.83 5.31 -3.89
N LYS A 49 -7.83 6.62 -4.11
CA LYS A 49 -9.03 7.38 -4.49
C LYS A 49 -9.49 7.11 -5.93
N GLN A 50 -8.61 6.62 -6.79
CA GLN A 50 -8.86 6.39 -8.21
C GLN A 50 -9.18 4.92 -8.54
N ILE A 51 -8.93 3.98 -7.63
CA ILE A 51 -9.20 2.56 -7.90
C ILE A 51 -10.70 2.25 -7.92
N PRO A 52 -11.17 1.34 -8.80
CA PRO A 52 -12.55 0.90 -8.83
C PRO A 52 -13.00 0.28 -7.50
N LYS A 53 -14.27 0.49 -7.12
CA LYS A 53 -14.84 -0.13 -5.90
C LYS A 53 -14.75 -1.65 -5.89
N SER A 54 -14.79 -2.28 -7.07
CA SER A 54 -14.65 -3.74 -7.21
C SER A 54 -13.28 -4.25 -6.73
N PHE A 55 -12.23 -3.43 -6.79
CA PHE A 55 -10.87 -3.83 -6.39
C PHE A 55 -10.73 -3.91 -4.87
N TYR A 56 -11.60 -3.25 -4.11
CA TYR A 56 -11.66 -3.39 -2.66
C TYR A 56 -12.18 -4.77 -2.23
N SER A 57 -12.67 -5.61 -3.15
CA SER A 57 -12.96 -7.03 -2.86
C SER A 57 -11.72 -7.91 -2.97
N ASN A 58 -10.60 -7.40 -3.52
CA ASN A 58 -9.35 -8.16 -3.60
C ASN A 58 -8.55 -8.03 -2.29
N PRO A 59 -8.42 -9.10 -1.48
CA PRO A 59 -7.74 -9.05 -0.21
C PRO A 59 -6.24 -8.78 -0.34
N ARG A 60 -5.61 -9.15 -1.47
CA ARG A 60 -4.19 -8.90 -1.72
C ARG A 60 -3.94 -7.41 -1.94
N LEU A 61 -4.75 -6.76 -2.78
CA LEU A 61 -4.67 -5.33 -3.03
C LEU A 61 -4.92 -4.56 -1.72
N LEU A 62 -5.98 -4.89 -0.99
CA LEU A 62 -6.28 -4.24 0.29
C LEU A 62 -5.15 -4.41 1.31
N THR A 63 -4.55 -5.60 1.40
CA THR A 63 -3.40 -5.84 2.29
C THR A 63 -2.21 -4.96 1.90
N SER A 64 -1.90 -4.85 0.60
CA SER A 64 -0.80 -4.00 0.14
C SER A 64 -1.06 -2.51 0.39
N LEU A 65 -2.30 -2.05 0.22
CA LEU A 65 -2.71 -0.68 0.55
C LEU A 65 -2.54 -0.40 2.05
N LEU A 66 -3.01 -1.31 2.89
CA LEU A 66 -2.87 -1.21 4.35
C LEU A 66 -1.39 -1.17 4.76
N ASP A 67 -0.57 -2.10 4.28
CA ASP A 67 0.87 -2.14 4.56
C ASP A 67 1.59 -0.85 4.12
N ALA A 68 1.24 -0.32 2.94
CA ALA A 68 1.80 0.93 2.43
C ALA A 68 1.39 2.15 3.28
N LEU A 69 0.11 2.26 3.66
CA LEU A 69 -0.37 3.32 4.54
C LEU A 69 0.35 3.30 5.89
N MET A 70 0.49 2.12 6.50
CA MET A 70 1.18 1.99 7.79
C MET A 70 2.67 2.34 7.69
N LYS A 71 3.38 1.77 6.72
CA LYS A 71 4.83 1.96 6.59
C LYS A 71 5.22 3.36 6.14
N CYS A 72 4.35 4.07 5.42
CA CYS A 72 4.58 5.47 5.06
C CYS A 72 4.02 6.45 6.12
N GLY A 73 3.46 5.96 7.22
CA GLY A 73 3.12 6.77 8.40
C GLY A 73 1.67 7.23 8.53
N ASP A 74 0.75 6.81 7.65
CA ASP A 74 -0.68 7.11 7.78
C ASP A 74 -1.44 5.97 8.44
N VAL A 75 -1.16 5.82 9.74
CA VAL A 75 -1.73 4.76 10.55
C VAL A 75 -3.25 4.91 10.64
N ALA A 76 -3.76 6.11 10.91
CA ALA A 76 -5.19 6.35 11.08
C ALA A 76 -6.03 5.89 9.87
N HIS A 77 -5.58 6.17 8.64
CA HIS A 77 -6.26 5.65 7.46
C HIS A 77 -6.13 4.13 7.32
N ALA A 78 -4.98 3.55 7.67
CA ALA A 78 -4.81 2.10 7.68
C ALA A 78 -5.77 1.41 8.66
N GLU A 79 -5.94 1.97 9.87
CA GLU A 79 -6.88 1.45 10.87
C GLU A 79 -8.32 1.55 10.36
N SER A 80 -8.71 2.72 9.84
CA SER A 80 -10.05 2.94 9.28
C SER A 80 -10.36 1.94 8.16
N LEU A 81 -9.39 1.70 7.26
CA LEU A 81 -9.51 0.70 6.19
C LEU A 81 -9.65 -0.72 6.75
N PHE A 82 -8.85 -1.08 7.77
CA PHE A 82 -8.91 -2.39 8.40
C PHE A 82 -10.29 -2.64 9.05
N TYR A 83 -10.79 -1.67 9.83
CA TYR A 83 -12.06 -1.81 10.52
C TYR A 83 -13.26 -1.83 9.55
N SER A 84 -13.24 -1.00 8.50
CA SER A 84 -14.30 -0.94 7.49
C SER A 84 -14.31 -2.14 6.52
N SER A 85 -13.20 -2.86 6.36
CA SER A 85 -13.15 -4.06 5.53
C SER A 85 -14.01 -5.20 6.10
N LYS A 86 -14.96 -5.69 5.29
CA LYS A 86 -15.79 -6.87 5.61
C LYS A 86 -15.01 -8.19 5.49
N GLN A 87 -13.94 -8.22 4.69
CA GLN A 87 -13.09 -9.40 4.50
C GLN A 87 -11.70 -9.12 5.06
N LYS A 88 -11.46 -9.56 6.30
CA LYS A 88 -10.15 -9.49 6.96
C LYS A 88 -9.41 -10.80 6.73
N VAL A 89 -8.27 -10.74 6.03
CA VAL A 89 -7.41 -11.91 5.80
C VAL A 89 -6.21 -11.90 6.76
N LEU A 90 -5.62 -13.06 7.05
CA LEU A 90 -4.48 -13.20 7.96
C LEU A 90 -3.33 -12.20 7.68
N PRO A 91 -2.95 -11.92 6.41
CA PRO A 91 -1.97 -10.88 6.10
C PRO A 91 -2.33 -9.47 6.59
N MET A 92 -3.61 -9.09 6.64
CA MET A 92 -4.05 -7.77 7.14
C MET A 92 -3.80 -7.61 8.64
N TYR A 93 -4.07 -8.66 9.42
CA TYR A 93 -3.75 -8.68 10.86
C TYR A 93 -2.24 -8.52 11.08
N GLY A 94 -1.43 -9.24 10.28
CA GLY A 94 0.03 -9.15 10.34
C GLY A 94 0.56 -7.75 10.00
N ALA A 95 -0.02 -7.09 9.00
CA ALA A 95 0.33 -5.72 8.66
C ALA A 95 -0.03 -4.75 9.80
N MET A 96 -1.26 -4.85 10.34
CA MET A 96 -1.72 -4.04 11.47
C MET A 96 -0.84 -4.17 12.72
N MET A 97 -0.52 -5.40 13.13
CA MET A 97 0.36 -5.63 14.30
C MET A 97 1.77 -5.09 14.07
N LYS A 98 2.34 -5.26 12.87
CA LYS A 98 3.68 -4.77 12.55
C LYS A 98 3.76 -3.25 12.52
N GLY A 99 2.77 -2.57 11.95
CA GLY A 99 2.78 -1.11 11.90
C GLY A 99 2.54 -0.46 13.27
N LEU A 100 1.71 -1.07 14.13
CA LEU A 100 1.54 -0.58 15.52
C LEU A 100 2.81 -0.71 16.35
N ASN A 101 3.57 -1.80 16.19
CA ASN A 101 4.88 -1.96 16.85
C ASN A 101 5.91 -0.91 16.40
N HIS A 102 5.77 -0.37 15.19
CA HIS A 102 6.67 0.66 14.66
C HIS A 102 6.38 2.07 15.23
N VAL A 103 5.16 2.30 15.74
CA VAL A 103 4.75 3.55 16.41
C VAL A 103 5.16 3.57 17.88
N PHE A 104 5.19 2.41 18.56
CA PHE A 104 5.57 2.31 19.97
C PHE A 104 7.08 2.41 20.26
N LEU A 105 7.92 2.48 19.22
CA LEU A 105 9.39 2.60 19.34
C LEU A 105 9.94 3.98 18.95
N LEU A 106 9.05 4.97 18.75
CA LEU A 106 9.38 6.40 18.59
C LEU A 106 8.85 7.18 19.79
#